data_AF-A0A2S2R401-F1
#
_entry.id   AF-A0A2S2R401-F1
#
_cell.length_a   1.000
_cell.length_b   1.000
_cell.length_c   1.000
_cell.angle_alpha   90.00
_cell.angle_beta   90.00
_cell.angle_gamma   90.00
#
_symmetry.space_group_name_H-M   'P 1'
#
loop_
_entity.id
_entity.type
_entity.pdbx_description
1 polymer ?
#
loop_
_entity_poly.entity_id
_entity_poly.type
_entity_poly.pdbx_seq_one_letter_code
_entity_poly.pdbx_strand_id
1 'polypeptide(L)'
;MPNKRNLSDSSNSSSPDNSQHKIKNKKLFVTANRYEILTQNEHSNIPTDIPTSETPIIEEQIKPPPPIFVKGIIHFSDLCTTLIELIGVDNFLFKSSSDCTKIQTVNPDSYGTLIHFLKDQKAQCHTY
;
A
#
# COMPACT_ATOMS: atom_id res chain seq x y z
N MET A 1 -20.17 -51.92 -25.05
CA MET A 1 -19.95 -51.99 -23.59
C MET A 1 -19.61 -50.58 -23.11
N PRO A 2 -20.50 -49.90 -22.37
CA PRO A 2 -20.30 -48.50 -21.99
C PRO A 2 -19.37 -48.41 -20.77
N ASN A 3 -18.30 -47.61 -20.86
CA ASN A 3 -17.36 -47.39 -19.77
C ASN A 3 -17.88 -46.26 -18.86
N LYS A 4 -18.18 -46.58 -17.59
CA LYS A 4 -18.72 -45.67 -16.56
C LYS A 4 -17.63 -44.70 -16.09
N ARG A 5 -17.92 -43.40 -16.13
CA ARG A 5 -17.09 -42.34 -15.50
C ARG A 5 -17.22 -42.44 -13.98
N ASN A 6 -16.09 -42.47 -13.27
CA ASN A 6 -16.05 -42.42 -11.82
C ASN A 6 -16.24 -40.96 -11.37
N LEU A 7 -17.41 -40.65 -10.80
CA LEU A 7 -17.64 -39.42 -10.05
C LEU A 7 -17.33 -39.77 -8.59
N SER A 8 -16.34 -39.12 -7.99
CA SER A 8 -16.11 -39.26 -6.56
C SER A 8 -16.99 -38.25 -5.82
N ASP A 9 -18.03 -38.79 -5.19
CA ASP A 9 -18.92 -38.14 -4.25
C ASP A 9 -18.20 -37.76 -2.95
N SER A 10 -18.70 -36.68 -2.35
CA SER A 10 -18.27 -36.04 -1.11
C SER A 10 -18.56 -36.84 0.17
N SER A 11 -17.67 -36.62 1.15
CA SER A 11 -17.82 -36.65 2.63
C SER A 11 -18.10 -37.97 3.36
N ASN A 12 -17.21 -38.33 4.29
CA ASN A 12 -17.60 -38.33 5.72
C ASN A 12 -16.43 -38.29 6.72
N SER A 13 -16.71 -37.50 7.76
CA SER A 13 -16.07 -37.41 9.06
C SER A 13 -15.66 -38.76 9.67
N SER A 14 -14.42 -38.86 10.13
CA SER A 14 -14.04 -39.75 11.23
C SER A 14 -12.91 -39.10 12.04
N SER A 15 -13.25 -38.65 13.24
CA SER A 15 -12.30 -38.18 14.25
C SER A 15 -11.33 -39.29 14.65
N PRO A 16 -10.11 -38.93 15.08
CA PRO A 16 -9.52 -39.60 16.22
C PRO A 16 -9.07 -38.61 17.30
N ASP A 17 -9.59 -38.90 18.48
CA ASP A 17 -8.86 -38.99 19.74
C ASP A 17 -8.39 -37.73 20.48
N ASN A 18 -8.67 -37.81 21.77
CA ASN A 18 -8.64 -36.80 22.81
C ASN A 18 -7.21 -36.68 23.34
N SER A 19 -6.45 -35.70 22.87
CA SER A 19 -5.33 -35.16 23.64
C SER A 19 -5.56 -33.66 23.86
N GLN A 20 -5.75 -33.29 25.12
CA GLN A 20 -5.87 -31.90 25.55
C GLN A 20 -4.54 -31.16 25.38
N HIS A 21 -4.13 -30.89 24.15
CA HIS A 21 -3.18 -29.82 23.90
C HIS A 21 -3.94 -28.51 24.04
N LYS A 22 -3.96 -27.95 25.25
CA LYS A 22 -4.24 -26.52 25.44
C LYS A 22 -3.14 -25.73 24.74
N ILE A 23 -3.27 -25.54 23.44
CA ILE A 23 -2.48 -24.56 22.69
C ILE A 23 -2.90 -23.20 23.26
N LYS A 24 -2.13 -22.69 24.21
CA LYS A 24 -2.21 -21.31 24.65
C LYS A 24 -1.76 -20.48 23.45
N ASN A 25 -2.72 -20.08 22.62
CA ASN A 25 -2.46 -19.18 21.50
C ASN A 25 -1.91 -17.88 22.08
N LYS A 26 -0.59 -17.68 22.01
CA LYS A 26 0.05 -16.42 22.36
C LYS A 26 -0.51 -15.34 21.44
N LYS A 27 -1.08 -14.29 22.01
CA LYS A 27 -1.63 -13.16 21.26
C LYS A 27 -0.47 -12.51 20.50
N LEU A 28 -0.44 -12.67 19.18
CA LEU A 28 0.65 -12.18 18.32
C LEU A 28 0.63 -10.65 18.17
N PHE A 29 -0.52 -10.02 18.41
CA PHE A 29 -0.69 -8.59 18.23
C PHE A 29 -1.60 -8.02 19.32
N VAL A 30 -1.14 -6.96 19.98
CA VAL A 30 -1.94 -6.09 20.86
C VAL A 30 -1.96 -4.73 20.20
N THR A 31 -3.15 -4.22 19.85
CA THR A 31 -3.32 -2.87 19.34
C THR A 31 -4.14 -2.07 20.34
N ALA A 32 -3.73 -0.84 20.65
CA ALA A 32 -4.56 0.11 21.39
C ALA A 32 -5.79 0.51 20.55
N ASN A 33 -6.85 0.95 21.22
CA ASN A 33 -8.05 1.40 20.55
C ASN A 33 -7.80 2.78 19.93
N ARG A 34 -7.88 2.89 18.59
CA ARG A 34 -7.69 4.15 17.85
C ARG A 34 -8.68 5.27 18.23
N TYR A 35 -9.77 4.94 18.91
CA TYR A 35 -10.80 5.88 19.34
C TYR A 35 -10.66 6.31 20.81
N GLU A 36 -9.60 5.87 21.51
CA GLU A 36 -9.31 6.27 22.90
C GLU A 36 -9.10 7.79 23.04
N ILE A 37 -8.69 8.45 21.96
CA ILE A 37 -8.51 9.90 21.90
C ILE A 37 -9.86 10.65 21.98
N LEU A 38 -10.96 9.99 21.63
CA LEU A 38 -12.31 10.59 21.64
C LEU A 38 -12.98 10.50 23.01
N THR A 39 -12.41 9.80 23.99
CA THR A 39 -12.95 9.81 25.35
C THR A 39 -12.52 11.08 26.06
N GLN A 40 -13.18 12.18 25.73
CA GLN A 40 -13.08 13.42 26.47
C GLN A 40 -13.94 13.29 27.72
N ASN A 41 -13.30 13.29 28.90
CA ASN A 41 -14.00 13.34 30.18
C ASN A 41 -14.70 14.71 30.27
N GLU A 42 -16.02 14.73 30.07
CA GLU A 42 -16.91 15.89 30.18
C GLU A 42 -16.94 16.44 31.61
N HIS A 43 -15.93 17.21 32.03
CA HIS A 43 -16.08 18.08 33.21
C HIS A 43 -15.36 19.44 33.05
N SER A 44 -16.23 20.46 32.93
CA SER A 44 -16.14 21.85 33.43
C SER A 44 -15.24 22.89 32.73
N ASN A 45 -15.89 23.68 31.86
CA ASN A 45 -15.97 25.16 31.79
C ASN A 45 -14.80 25.99 32.34
N ILE A 46 -14.05 26.69 31.46
CA ILE A 46 -13.71 28.14 31.57
C ILE A 46 -13.50 28.71 30.14
N PRO A 47 -14.14 29.83 29.74
CA PRO A 47 -13.83 30.55 28.51
C PRO A 47 -12.75 31.63 28.76
N THR A 48 -11.73 31.71 27.92
CA THR A 48 -10.87 32.89 27.82
C THR A 48 -10.55 33.12 26.35
N ASP A 49 -11.16 34.20 25.83
CA ASP A 49 -10.98 34.70 24.48
C ASP A 49 -9.53 35.12 24.22
N ILE A 50 -8.92 34.49 23.20
CA ILE A 50 -7.79 35.03 22.46
C ILE A 50 -8.06 34.72 20.98
N PRO A 51 -8.33 35.70 20.09
CA PRO A 51 -8.22 35.47 18.66
C PRO A 51 -6.87 36.04 18.20
N THR A 52 -5.79 35.31 18.47
CA THR A 52 -4.62 35.36 17.61
C THR A 52 -4.91 34.38 16.50
N SER A 53 -5.19 34.87 15.30
CA SER A 53 -5.30 34.06 14.09
C SER A 53 -3.94 33.46 13.76
N GLU A 54 -3.54 32.46 14.52
CA GLU A 54 -2.62 31.44 14.03
C GLU A 54 -3.43 30.60 13.07
N THR A 55 -3.36 30.96 11.79
CA THR A 55 -3.70 30.03 10.71
C THR A 55 -2.95 28.75 11.03
N PRO A 56 -3.63 27.61 11.27
CA PRO A 56 -2.92 26.36 11.37
C PRO A 56 -2.18 26.23 10.04
N ILE A 57 -0.87 26.09 10.09
CA ILE A 57 -0.13 25.54 8.96
C ILE A 57 -0.67 24.12 8.85
N ILE A 58 -1.77 23.97 8.11
CA ILE A 58 -2.20 22.70 7.59
C ILE A 58 -1.06 22.37 6.64
N GLU A 59 -0.05 21.64 7.13
CA GLU A 59 0.77 20.82 6.26
C GLU A 59 -0.24 19.93 5.53
N GLU A 60 -0.68 20.41 4.37
CA GLU A 60 -1.59 19.70 3.51
C GLU A 60 -0.87 18.40 3.19
N GLN A 61 -1.30 17.33 3.86
CA GLN A 61 -0.63 16.05 3.77
C GLN A 61 -0.90 15.51 2.37
N ILE A 62 -0.05 15.91 1.41
CA ILE A 62 -0.20 15.55 0.01
C ILE A 62 -0.07 14.05 -0.04
N LYS A 63 -1.19 13.38 -0.36
CA LYS A 63 -1.18 11.94 -0.54
C LYS A 63 -0.28 11.62 -1.73
N PRO A 64 0.62 10.64 -1.59
CA PRO A 64 1.51 10.30 -2.67
C PRO A 64 0.70 9.84 -3.90
N PRO A 65 1.15 10.16 -5.13
CA PRO A 65 0.50 9.73 -6.36
C PRO A 65 0.32 8.20 -6.44
N PRO A 66 -0.61 7.71 -7.28
CA PRO A 66 -0.75 6.28 -7.49
C PRO A 66 0.56 5.67 -8.04
N PRO A 67 0.89 4.42 -7.67
CA PRO A 67 2.09 3.77 -8.19
C PRO A 67 1.97 3.39 -9.66
N ILE A 68 3.08 3.50 -10.39
CA ILE A 68 3.19 3.13 -11.79
C ILE A 68 3.94 1.80 -11.90
N PHE A 69 3.39 0.84 -12.65
CA PHE A 69 4.00 -0.46 -12.91
C PHE A 69 4.53 -0.48 -14.33
N VAL A 70 5.83 -0.64 -14.51
CA VAL A 70 6.50 -0.68 -15.81
C VAL A 70 7.00 -2.09 -16.09
N LYS A 71 6.69 -2.62 -17.27
CA LYS A 71 7.12 -3.95 -17.74
C LYS A 71 8.15 -3.83 -18.86
N GLY A 72 8.95 -4.88 -19.05
CA GLY A 72 9.88 -4.97 -20.18
C GLY A 72 11.08 -4.04 -20.12
N ILE A 73 11.53 -3.64 -18.92
CA ILE A 73 12.74 -2.83 -18.76
C ILE A 73 13.96 -3.71 -19.07
N ILE A 74 14.66 -3.39 -20.16
CA ILE A 74 15.88 -4.09 -20.60
C ILE A 74 17.10 -3.52 -19.87
N HIS A 75 17.23 -2.19 -19.83
CA HIS A 75 18.35 -1.48 -19.25
C HIS A 75 17.90 -0.66 -18.02
N PHE A 76 17.80 -1.32 -16.87
CA PHE A 76 17.34 -0.68 -15.64
C PHE A 76 18.28 0.45 -15.18
N SER A 77 19.60 0.31 -15.34
CA SER A 77 20.55 1.36 -14.98
C SER A 77 20.31 2.66 -15.75
N ASP A 78 20.10 2.57 -17.06
CA ASP A 78 19.85 3.73 -17.93
C ASP A 78 18.52 4.39 -17.62
N LEU A 79 17.50 3.59 -17.31
CA LEU A 79 16.21 4.08 -16.81
C LEU A 79 16.41 4.88 -15.51
N CYS A 80 17.19 4.34 -14.56
CA CYS A 80 17.46 5.02 -13.30
C CYS A 80 18.19 6.36 -13.51
N THR A 81 19.27 6.39 -14.29
CA THR A 81 20.01 7.64 -14.55
C THR A 81 19.12 8.68 -15.23
N THR A 82 18.31 8.25 -16.22
CA THR A 82 17.37 9.13 -16.90
C THR A 82 16.34 9.72 -15.94
N LEU A 83 15.76 8.90 -15.04
CA LEU A 83 14.80 9.39 -14.06
C LEU A 83 15.44 10.31 -13.00
N ILE A 84 16.68 10.03 -12.60
CA ILE A 84 17.44 10.91 -11.70
C ILE A 84 17.62 12.30 -12.33
N GLU A 85 18.00 12.36 -13.62
CA GLU A 85 18.15 13.63 -14.34
C GLU A 85 16.81 14.33 -14.57
N LEU A 86 15.74 13.58 -14.85
CA LEU A 86 14.44 14.11 -15.22
C LEU A 86 13.64 14.66 -14.04
N ILE A 87 13.65 13.96 -12.91
CA ILE A 87 12.81 14.29 -11.74
C ILE A 87 13.59 14.39 -10.43
N GLY A 88 14.88 14.03 -10.38
CA GLY A 88 15.69 14.09 -9.16
C GLY A 88 15.62 12.82 -8.30
N VAL A 89 16.69 12.55 -7.55
CA VAL A 89 16.91 11.31 -6.78
C VAL A 89 15.84 11.06 -5.71
N ASP A 90 15.35 12.13 -5.06
CA ASP A 90 14.45 12.01 -3.90
C ASP A 90 12.96 11.96 -4.28
N ASN A 91 12.64 12.09 -5.57
CA ASN A 91 11.27 12.25 -6.04
C ASN A 91 10.59 10.94 -6.43
N PHE A 92 11.32 9.82 -6.39
CA PHE A 92 10.79 8.50 -6.72
C PHE A 92 11.46 7.37 -5.97
N LEU A 93 10.78 6.23 -5.91
CA LEU A 93 11.29 4.98 -5.38
C LEU A 93 10.99 3.83 -6.33
N PHE A 94 12.01 3.02 -6.59
CA PHE A 94 11.88 1.76 -7.31
C PHE A 94 11.64 0.58 -6.37
N LYS A 95 10.68 -0.29 -6.73
CA LYS A 95 10.51 -1.61 -6.15
C LYS A 95 10.36 -2.63 -7.27
N SER A 96 11.29 -3.57 -7.36
CA SER A 96 11.15 -4.70 -8.27
C SER A 96 10.04 -5.63 -7.77
N SER A 97 9.21 -6.09 -8.69
CA SER A 97 8.23 -7.17 -8.53
C SER A 97 8.58 -8.28 -9.52
N SER A 98 7.86 -9.40 -9.46
CA SER A 98 8.12 -10.59 -10.27
C SER A 98 8.13 -10.34 -11.78
N ASP A 99 7.25 -9.49 -12.29
CA ASP A 99 7.05 -9.25 -13.73
C ASP A 99 7.10 -7.77 -14.12
N CYS A 100 7.25 -6.89 -13.14
CA CYS A 100 7.20 -5.45 -13.33
C CYS A 100 8.09 -4.73 -12.33
N THR A 101 8.48 -3.51 -12.68
CA THR A 101 9.09 -2.57 -11.75
C THR A 101 8.04 -1.56 -11.33
N LYS A 102 7.79 -1.48 -10.03
CA LYS A 102 6.93 -0.47 -9.43
C LYS A 102 7.73 0.80 -9.20
N ILE A 103 7.20 1.92 -9.67
CA ILE A 103 7.72 3.26 -9.45
C ILE A 103 6.70 4.02 -8.62
N GLN A 104 7.12 4.47 -7.45
CA GLN A 104 6.33 5.33 -6.58
C GLN A 104 6.92 6.72 -6.61
N THR A 105 6.17 7.74 -7.00
CA THR A 105 6.60 9.14 -6.91
C THR A 105 6.15 9.74 -5.58
N VAL A 106 6.89 10.78 -5.15
CA VAL A 106 6.55 11.56 -3.94
C VAL A 106 5.62 12.71 -4.31
N ASN A 107 5.90 13.38 -5.42
CA ASN A 107 5.22 14.60 -5.85
C ASN A 107 4.33 14.37 -7.08
N PRO A 108 3.19 15.08 -7.19
CA PRO A 108 2.31 14.99 -8.35
C PRO A 108 2.98 15.49 -9.65
N ASP A 109 3.87 16.49 -9.55
CA ASP A 109 4.62 17.00 -10.71
C ASP A 109 5.55 15.93 -11.28
N SER A 110 6.31 15.24 -10.41
CA SER A 110 7.19 14.14 -10.80
C SER A 110 6.41 12.98 -11.41
N TYR A 111 5.19 12.72 -10.93
CA TYR A 111 4.29 11.74 -11.54
C TYR A 111 3.92 12.12 -12.97
N GLY A 112 3.50 13.37 -13.20
CA GLY A 112 3.16 13.88 -14.53
C GLY A 112 4.31 13.74 -15.51
N THR A 113 5.50 14.24 -15.15
CA THR A 113 6.71 14.17 -15.97
C THR A 113 7.08 12.71 -16.30
N LEU A 114 7.00 11.81 -15.32
CA LEU A 114 7.28 10.38 -15.54
C LEU A 114 6.27 9.72 -16.48
N ILE A 115 4.97 10.01 -16.35
CA ILE A 115 3.95 9.47 -17.26
C ILE A 115 4.17 9.94 -18.69
N HIS A 116 4.52 11.22 -18.89
CA HIS A 116 4.85 11.74 -20.21
C HIS A 116 6.06 11.03 -20.81
N PHE A 117 7.15 10.93 -20.05
CA PHE A 117 8.34 10.20 -20.45
C PHE A 117 8.04 8.75 -20.85
N LEU A 118 7.28 8.00 -20.03
CA LEU A 118 6.93 6.60 -20.33
C LEU A 118 6.06 6.47 -21.59
N LYS A 119 5.15 7.42 -21.83
CA LYS A 119 4.32 7.45 -23.04
C LYS A 119 5.15 7.73 -24.30
N ASP A 120 6.08 8.68 -24.22
CA ASP A 120 6.96 9.03 -25.34
C ASP A 120 7.86 7.86 -25.75
N GLN A 121 8.34 7.10 -24.76
CA GLN A 121 9.10 5.86 -24.96
C GLN A 121 8.22 4.66 -25.37
N LYS A 122 6.89 4.83 -25.47
CA LYS A 122 5.91 3.75 -25.73
C LYS A 122 6.07 2.57 -24.77
N ALA A 123 6.43 2.84 -23.51
CA ALA A 123 6.65 1.83 -22.50
C ALA A 123 5.34 1.10 -22.14
N GLN A 124 5.43 -0.21 -21.88
CA GLN A 124 4.30 -0.95 -21.35
C GLN A 124 4.15 -0.65 -19.86
N CYS A 125 3.23 0.24 -19.51
CA CYS A 125 2.96 0.62 -18.12
C CYS A 125 1.49 0.59 -17.74
N HIS A 126 1.22 0.41 -16.44
CA HIS A 126 -0.12 0.46 -15.84
C HIS A 126 -0.10 1.34 -14.58
N THR A 127 -1.17 2.09 -14.36
CA THR A 127 -1.46 2.88 -13.15
C THR A 127 -2.96 2.77 -12.84
N TYR A 128 -3.33 2.93 -11.57
CA TYR A 128 -4.72 2.86 -11.08
C TYR A 128 -5.45 4.19 -11.19
#